data_AF-A0A1M6QMT9-F1
#
_entry.id   AF-A0A1M6QMT9-F1
#
_cell.length_a   1.000
_cell.length_b   1.000
_cell.length_c   1.000
_cell.angle_alpha   90.00
_cell.angle_beta   90.00
_cell.angle_gamma   90.00
#
_symmetry.space_group_name_H-M   'P 1'
#
loop_
_entity.id
_entity.type
_entity.pdbx_description
1 polymer ?
#
loop_
_entity_poly.entity_id
_entity_poly.type
_entity_poly.pdbx_seq_one_letter_code
_entity_poly.pdbx_strand_id
1 'polypeptide(L)'
;MKVLCVLWMFLALPLVSLGGEKLIPSGGEFMMGVYTHERGEALNVFTALMKKPGEELGDVRAAVNWSELPRGERRLSDAELKLVLKACDKARLGEEFRDFVQQRMLGGKQRHLLCEVKKEGNEWVVQLSCQDKNLVLGQEARKKLKHALSEAKMAKAWYWKLLESEKVPEETPELRRPVGTATYAEYDGGSVRVGGLGFRFALRGYSTEERPYAFDSRLEYGVKNGVMSGSLGGEHLLQLLISGRMELMQGRPYEKEWGAAILGEEYLVRGNVEKQSLSVAMSPAALHGEREIYKARFTKQDQERIHELLNDCMDRLKWIRKNEALFCKKK
;
A
#
# COMPACT_ATOMS: atom_id res chain seq x y z
N MET A 1 -64.98 -16.35 -16.36
CA MET A 1 -65.06 -15.18 -17.24
C MET A 1 -64.53 -13.99 -16.46
N LYS A 2 -63.42 -13.35 -16.91
CA LYS A 2 -62.89 -12.02 -16.48
C LYS A 2 -62.32 -11.97 -15.04
N VAL A 3 -61.13 -11.46 -14.67
CA VAL A 3 -60.02 -10.62 -15.23
C VAL A 3 -58.81 -10.88 -14.30
N LEU A 4 -57.66 -11.45 -14.67
CA LEU A 4 -56.49 -10.89 -15.38
C LEU A 4 -56.19 -9.39 -15.16
N CYS A 5 -55.79 -8.98 -13.95
CA CYS A 5 -55.11 -7.68 -13.72
C CYS A 5 -54.59 -7.54 -12.27
N VAL A 6 -53.58 -8.32 -11.88
CA VAL A 6 -52.52 -7.80 -10.98
C VAL A 6 -51.20 -8.15 -11.63
N LEU A 7 -51.00 -7.46 -12.75
CA LEU A 7 -49.75 -7.33 -13.45
C LEU A 7 -48.79 -6.55 -12.52
N TRP A 8 -47.53 -7.01 -12.47
CA TRP A 8 -46.37 -6.13 -12.66
C TRP A 8 -45.99 -5.16 -11.54
N MET A 9 -45.64 -5.70 -10.37
CA MET A 9 -44.83 -4.95 -9.39
C MET A 9 -43.61 -5.71 -8.86
N PHE A 10 -43.15 -6.74 -9.58
CA PHE A 10 -41.89 -7.44 -9.29
C PHE A 10 -40.86 -7.39 -10.44
N LEU A 11 -41.13 -6.65 -11.51
CA LEU A 11 -40.31 -6.68 -12.73
C LEU A 11 -40.00 -5.29 -13.33
N ALA A 12 -40.00 -4.25 -12.50
CA ALA A 12 -39.56 -2.92 -12.90
C ALA A 12 -38.63 -2.29 -11.85
N LEU A 13 -37.36 -2.69 -11.93
CA LEU A 13 -36.16 -1.81 -11.87
C LEU A 13 -35.74 -1.21 -10.50
N PRO A 14 -34.41 -1.07 -10.25
CA PRO A 14 -33.40 -0.81 -11.28
C PRO A 14 -32.39 -1.97 -11.44
N LEU A 15 -32.22 -2.53 -12.65
CA LEU A 15 -31.12 -2.17 -13.56
C LEU A 15 -30.43 -0.83 -13.23
N VAL A 16 -29.73 -0.84 -12.10
CA VAL A 16 -28.58 -0.02 -11.75
C VAL A 16 -27.65 -1.06 -11.14
N SER A 17 -26.62 -1.61 -11.79
CA SER A 17 -25.76 -1.16 -12.86
C SER A 17 -25.48 -2.29 -13.86
N LEU A 18 -25.84 -2.13 -15.13
CA LEU A 18 -25.22 -2.88 -16.25
C LEU A 18 -23.89 -2.22 -16.65
N GLY A 19 -23.06 -1.90 -15.67
CA GLY A 19 -21.62 -1.81 -15.85
C GLY A 19 -21.09 -3.04 -15.14
N GLY A 20 -20.41 -3.94 -15.86
CA GLY A 20 -19.75 -5.07 -15.21
C GLY A 20 -18.85 -4.54 -14.09
N GLU A 21 -18.76 -5.24 -12.97
CA GLU A 21 -17.82 -4.86 -11.92
C GLU A 21 -16.42 -4.74 -12.56
N LYS A 22 -15.83 -3.54 -12.48
CA LYS A 22 -14.46 -3.32 -12.95
C LYS A 22 -13.56 -4.35 -12.28
N LEU A 23 -12.59 -4.90 -13.02
CA LEU A 23 -11.64 -5.87 -12.47
C LEU A 23 -10.93 -5.31 -11.24
N ILE A 24 -10.48 -4.06 -11.34
CA ILE A 24 -9.80 -3.38 -10.23
C ILE A 24 -10.85 -2.73 -9.34
N PRO A 25 -10.91 -3.12 -8.06
CA PRO A 25 -11.96 -2.68 -7.17
C PRO A 25 -11.89 -1.18 -6.86
N SER A 26 -13.00 -0.64 -6.40
CA SER A 26 -13.14 0.75 -5.93
C SER A 26 -13.38 0.79 -4.41
N GLY A 27 -13.34 1.99 -3.80
CA GLY A 27 -13.73 2.22 -2.39
C GLY A 27 -12.64 2.85 -1.51
N GLY A 28 -11.37 2.49 -1.72
CA GLY A 28 -10.22 2.99 -0.95
C GLY A 28 -9.02 3.34 -1.84
N GLU A 29 -7.93 3.84 -1.24
CA GLU A 29 -6.67 4.03 -1.96
C GLU A 29 -6.01 2.66 -2.14
N PHE A 30 -6.08 2.14 -3.36
CA PHE A 30 -5.57 0.83 -3.72
C PHE A 30 -4.31 0.98 -4.56
N MET A 31 -3.26 0.24 -4.21
CA MET A 31 -2.06 0.12 -5.00
C MET A 31 -1.66 -1.35 -5.12
N MET A 32 -1.34 -1.75 -6.35
CA MET A 32 -0.75 -3.05 -6.61
C MET A 32 0.39 -2.90 -7.60
N GLY A 33 1.54 -3.48 -7.27
CA GLY A 33 2.72 -3.38 -8.11
C GLY A 33 3.57 -4.62 -8.09
N VAL A 34 4.57 -4.63 -8.95
CA VAL A 34 5.48 -5.74 -9.18
C VAL A 34 6.91 -5.25 -9.25
N TYR A 35 7.80 -6.04 -8.68
CA TYR A 35 9.23 -5.92 -8.91
C TYR A 35 9.61 -6.76 -10.12
N THR A 36 10.03 -6.12 -11.21
CA THR A 36 10.43 -6.80 -12.47
C THR A 36 11.89 -7.26 -12.46
N HIS A 37 12.54 -7.18 -11.31
CA HIS A 37 13.89 -7.68 -11.05
C HIS A 37 13.99 -8.25 -9.63
N GLU A 38 15.03 -9.03 -9.35
CA GLU A 38 15.24 -9.65 -8.04
C GLU A 38 15.20 -8.62 -6.90
N ARG A 39 14.34 -8.91 -5.93
CA ARG A 39 14.19 -8.11 -4.72
C ARG A 39 15.47 -8.24 -3.90
N GLY A 40 16.11 -7.10 -3.60
CA GLY A 40 17.37 -7.05 -2.85
C GLY A 40 18.55 -6.52 -3.66
N GLU A 41 18.43 -6.44 -4.99
CA GLU A 41 19.41 -5.71 -5.77
C GLU A 41 19.41 -4.21 -5.43
N ALA A 42 20.59 -3.61 -5.51
CA ALA A 42 20.79 -2.21 -5.19
C ALA A 42 19.96 -1.28 -6.09
N LEU A 43 19.78 -1.63 -7.37
CA LEU A 43 18.81 -1.02 -8.28
C LEU A 43 17.66 -1.99 -8.55
N ASN A 44 16.42 -1.53 -8.37
CA ASN A 44 15.23 -2.31 -8.69
C ASN A 44 14.22 -1.49 -9.49
N VAL A 45 13.48 -2.16 -10.38
CA VAL A 45 12.40 -1.54 -11.15
C VAL A 45 11.07 -2.01 -10.58
N PHE A 46 10.26 -1.05 -10.13
CA PHE A 46 8.95 -1.27 -9.57
C PHE A 46 7.90 -0.64 -10.47
N THR A 47 6.91 -1.41 -10.90
CA THR A 47 5.76 -0.89 -11.64
C THR A 47 4.51 -1.09 -10.81
N ALA A 48 3.72 -0.05 -10.63
CA ALA A 48 2.50 -0.08 -9.85
C ALA A 48 1.34 0.56 -10.59
N LEU A 49 0.19 -0.05 -10.39
CA LEU A 49 -1.13 0.50 -10.61
C LEU A 49 -1.62 1.09 -9.30
N MET A 50 -2.24 2.26 -9.36
CA MET A 50 -2.81 2.97 -8.21
C MET A 50 -4.20 3.45 -8.56
N LYS A 51 -5.10 3.47 -7.59
CA LYS A 51 -6.44 4.01 -7.72
C LYS A 51 -6.85 4.66 -6.41
N LYS A 52 -7.10 5.97 -6.44
CA LYS A 52 -7.55 6.71 -5.25
C LYS A 52 -9.07 6.75 -5.16
N PRO A 53 -9.62 7.03 -3.96
CA PRO A 53 -11.04 7.30 -3.82
C PRO A 53 -11.50 8.42 -4.75
N GLY A 54 -12.58 8.18 -5.50
CA GLY A 54 -13.14 9.15 -6.46
C GLY A 54 -12.44 9.21 -7.82
N GLU A 55 -11.33 8.50 -8.05
CA GLU A 55 -10.71 8.42 -9.38
C GLU A 55 -11.43 7.39 -10.26
N GLU A 56 -11.90 7.80 -11.43
CA GLU A 56 -12.60 6.91 -12.37
C GLU A 56 -11.68 5.82 -12.95
N LEU A 57 -10.46 6.20 -13.32
CA LEU A 57 -9.49 5.35 -14.00
C LEU A 57 -8.29 4.97 -13.13
N GLY A 58 -7.75 5.85 -12.29
CA GLY A 58 -6.50 5.61 -11.55
C GLY A 58 -5.25 6.01 -12.34
N ASP A 59 -4.09 5.50 -11.94
CA ASP A 59 -2.77 5.83 -12.50
C ASP A 59 -1.85 4.61 -12.52
N VAL A 60 -0.88 4.59 -13.45
CA VAL A 60 0.11 3.53 -13.57
C VAL A 60 1.51 4.12 -13.72
N ARG A 61 2.39 3.80 -12.78
CA ARG A 61 3.76 4.34 -12.70
C ARG A 61 4.81 3.24 -12.68
N ALA A 62 5.93 3.50 -13.32
CA ALA A 62 7.16 2.73 -13.15
C ALA A 62 8.22 3.63 -12.50
N ALA A 63 9.02 3.05 -11.62
CA ALA A 63 10.11 3.73 -10.94
C ALA A 63 11.33 2.80 -10.87
N VAL A 64 12.51 3.38 -11.07
CA VAL A 64 13.78 2.72 -10.77
C VAL A 64 14.24 3.25 -9.42
N ASN A 65 14.44 2.37 -8.45
CA ASN A 65 14.82 2.72 -7.09
C ASN A 65 16.22 2.23 -6.76
N TRP A 66 17.04 3.09 -6.18
CA TRP A 66 18.28 2.73 -5.51
C TRP A 66 17.99 2.48 -4.02
N SER A 67 18.06 1.23 -3.59
CA SER A 67 17.58 0.77 -2.27
C SER A 67 18.39 1.31 -1.08
N GLU A 68 19.67 1.62 -1.27
CA GLU A 68 20.58 2.13 -0.23
C GLU A 68 20.34 3.61 0.11
N LEU A 69 19.64 4.35 -0.76
CA LEU A 69 19.24 5.72 -0.47
C LEU A 69 18.08 5.78 0.56
N PRO A 70 17.95 6.90 1.29
CA PRO A 70 16.84 7.12 2.22
C PRO A 70 15.46 6.95 1.56
N ARG A 71 14.48 6.42 2.31
CA ARG A 71 13.08 6.30 1.86
C ARG A 71 12.55 7.71 1.52
N GLY A 72 12.21 7.94 0.25
CA GLY A 72 11.84 9.26 -0.28
C GLY A 72 12.81 9.79 -1.35
N GLU A 73 14.05 9.30 -1.34
CA GLU A 73 15.10 9.72 -2.28
C GLU A 73 15.58 8.57 -3.19
N ARG A 74 15.08 7.36 -2.96
CA ARG A 74 15.44 6.15 -3.72
C ARG A 74 15.15 6.25 -5.21
N ARG A 75 14.06 6.92 -5.58
CA ARG A 75 13.61 6.97 -6.96
C ARG A 75 14.60 7.77 -7.80
N LEU A 76 15.09 7.16 -8.87
CA LEU A 76 15.83 7.87 -9.91
C LEU A 76 14.85 8.66 -10.79
N SER A 77 15.20 9.88 -11.15
CA SER A 77 14.52 10.63 -12.19
C SER A 77 14.86 10.11 -13.58
N ASP A 78 14.11 10.54 -14.59
CA ASP A 78 14.38 10.15 -15.97
C ASP A 78 15.75 10.64 -16.45
N ALA A 79 16.21 11.79 -15.97
CA ALA A 79 17.54 12.32 -16.28
C ALA A 79 18.64 11.46 -15.64
N GLU A 80 18.48 11.13 -14.35
CA GLU A 80 19.38 10.22 -13.63
C GLU A 80 19.43 8.83 -14.30
N LEU A 81 18.27 8.25 -14.64
CA LEU A 81 18.20 6.96 -15.31
C LEU A 81 18.86 6.98 -16.69
N LYS A 82 18.66 8.04 -17.49
CA LYS A 82 19.35 8.21 -18.78
C LYS A 82 20.86 8.27 -18.60
N LEU A 83 21.34 8.98 -17.59
CA LEU A 83 22.76 9.07 -17.26
C LEU A 83 23.33 7.69 -16.87
N VAL A 84 22.63 6.94 -15.99
CA VAL A 84 23.04 5.59 -15.59
C VAL A 84 23.12 4.66 -16.79
N LEU A 85 22.10 4.65 -17.67
CA LEU A 85 22.10 3.82 -18.88
C LEU A 85 23.23 4.18 -19.84
N LYS A 86 23.52 5.49 -20.00
CA LYS A 86 24.65 5.98 -20.81
C LYS A 86 25.99 5.51 -20.22
N ALA A 87 26.17 5.60 -18.91
CA ALA A 87 27.38 5.10 -18.23
C ALA A 87 27.53 3.58 -18.42
N CYS A 88 26.45 2.81 -18.28
CA CYS A 88 26.45 1.38 -18.59
C CYS A 88 26.82 1.07 -20.06
N ASP A 89 26.35 1.89 -21.01
CA ASP A 89 26.73 1.76 -22.42
C ASP A 89 28.23 2.03 -22.64
N LYS A 90 28.81 3.01 -21.93
CA LYS A 90 30.25 3.34 -21.96
C LYS A 90 31.13 2.27 -21.33
N ALA A 91 30.74 1.73 -20.17
CA ALA A 91 31.44 0.61 -19.52
C ALA A 91 31.54 -0.62 -20.43
N ARG A 92 30.45 -0.94 -21.16
CA ARG A 92 30.44 -2.04 -22.15
C ARG A 92 31.43 -1.83 -23.30
N LEU A 93 31.65 -0.57 -23.70
CA LEU A 93 32.60 -0.21 -24.76
C LEU A 93 34.04 -0.15 -24.24
N GLY A 94 34.25 -0.28 -22.93
CA GLY A 94 35.57 -0.11 -22.32
C GLY A 94 36.07 1.33 -22.37
N GLU A 95 35.14 2.29 -22.29
CA GLU A 95 35.45 3.72 -22.34
C GLU A 95 35.30 4.34 -20.95
N GLU A 96 36.27 5.15 -20.54
CA GLU A 96 36.12 6.00 -19.38
C GLU A 96 34.99 7.01 -19.61
N PHE A 97 34.23 7.28 -18.55
CA PHE A 97 33.10 8.19 -18.60
C PHE A 97 32.90 8.80 -17.22
N ARG A 98 32.63 10.10 -17.19
CA ARG A 98 32.32 10.82 -15.96
C ARG A 98 31.36 11.94 -16.28
N ASP A 99 30.20 11.91 -15.65
CA ASP A 99 29.14 12.88 -15.88
C ASP A 99 28.19 12.88 -14.68
N PHE A 100 27.40 13.94 -14.51
CA PHE A 100 26.54 14.08 -13.34
C PHE A 100 25.21 14.76 -13.68
N VAL A 101 24.19 14.47 -12.86
CA VAL A 101 22.90 15.17 -12.89
C VAL A 101 22.67 15.84 -11.55
N GLN A 102 22.20 17.08 -11.60
CA GLN A 102 21.73 17.82 -10.44
C GLN A 102 20.21 17.99 -10.53
N GLN A 103 19.50 17.68 -9.44
CA GLN A 103 18.06 17.81 -9.36
C GLN A 103 17.64 18.53 -8.09
N ARG A 104 16.64 19.40 -8.21
CA ARG A 104 15.98 20.01 -7.05
C ARG A 104 14.88 19.08 -6.55
N MET A 105 14.98 18.70 -5.28
CA MET A 105 14.02 17.86 -4.58
C MET A 105 12.94 18.73 -3.92
N LEU A 106 11.84 18.09 -3.51
CA LEU A 106 10.83 18.70 -2.64
C LEU A 106 11.47 19.25 -1.37
N GLY A 107 11.03 20.43 -0.93
CA GLY A 107 11.64 21.13 0.20
C GLY A 107 12.93 21.89 -0.14
N GLY A 108 13.23 22.07 -1.44
CA GLY A 108 14.31 22.93 -1.91
C GLY A 108 15.72 22.32 -1.82
N LYS A 109 15.87 21.12 -1.27
CA LYS A 109 17.14 20.37 -1.23
C LYS A 109 17.62 20.07 -2.65
N GLN A 110 18.93 20.08 -2.86
CA GLN A 110 19.54 19.65 -4.12
C GLN A 110 20.11 18.24 -3.96
N ARG A 111 19.91 17.41 -4.97
CA ARG A 111 20.46 16.07 -5.10
C ARG A 111 21.40 16.04 -6.29
N HIS A 112 22.56 15.41 -6.09
CA HIS A 112 23.58 15.23 -7.12
C HIS A 112 23.83 13.74 -7.29
N LEU A 113 23.65 13.23 -8.51
CA LEU A 113 24.05 11.89 -8.90
C LEU A 113 25.27 12.02 -9.82
N LEU A 114 26.41 11.52 -9.37
CA LEU A 114 27.62 11.34 -10.18
C LEU A 114 27.65 9.91 -10.71
N CYS A 115 27.96 9.75 -11.99
CA CYS A 115 28.18 8.47 -12.63
C CYS A 115 29.59 8.44 -13.22
N GLU A 116 30.38 7.47 -12.79
CA GLU A 116 31.75 7.25 -13.22
C GLU A 116 31.91 5.85 -13.80
N VAL A 117 32.59 5.74 -14.94
CA VAL A 117 33.00 4.47 -15.52
C VAL A 117 34.51 4.39 -15.40
N LYS A 118 34.97 3.35 -14.72
CA LYS A 118 36.38 3.11 -14.46
C LYS A 118 36.70 1.63 -14.61
N LYS A 119 37.98 1.35 -14.83
CA LYS A 119 38.49 -0.02 -14.86
C LYS A 119 38.89 -0.46 -13.46
N GLU A 120 38.25 -1.50 -12.94
CA GLU A 120 38.61 -2.16 -11.68
C GLU A 120 39.14 -3.57 -12.00
N GLY A 121 40.46 -3.75 -11.84
CA GLY A 121 41.14 -4.96 -12.28
C GLY A 121 41.01 -5.16 -13.80
N ASN A 122 40.36 -6.26 -14.21
CA ASN A 122 40.11 -6.59 -15.62
C ASN A 122 38.71 -6.19 -16.11
N GLU A 123 37.89 -5.57 -15.25
CA GLU A 123 36.51 -5.26 -15.58
C GLU A 123 36.26 -3.76 -15.65
N TRP A 124 35.35 -3.37 -16.54
CA TRP A 124 34.82 -2.01 -16.60
C TRP A 124 33.53 -1.96 -15.79
N VAL A 125 33.50 -1.10 -14.78
CA VAL A 125 32.37 -0.98 -13.84
C VAL A 125 31.80 0.44 -13.89
N VAL A 126 30.52 0.58 -13.53
CA VAL A 126 29.88 1.88 -13.34
C VAL A 126 29.74 2.14 -11.85
N GLN A 127 30.40 3.17 -11.35
CA GLN A 127 30.20 3.68 -10.00
C GLN A 127 29.17 4.81 -10.02
N LEU A 128 28.10 4.63 -9.25
CA LEU A 128 27.12 5.66 -8.95
C LEU A 128 27.45 6.24 -7.57
N SER A 129 27.48 7.56 -7.47
CA SER A 129 27.70 8.27 -6.21
C SER A 129 26.61 9.31 -6.01
N CYS A 130 25.92 9.22 -4.89
CA CYS A 130 24.86 10.17 -4.52
C CYS A 130 24.92 10.38 -3.00
N GLN A 131 25.17 11.62 -2.58
CA GLN A 131 25.39 11.96 -1.17
C GLN A 131 26.54 11.12 -0.57
N ASP A 132 26.30 10.40 0.52
CA ASP A 132 27.24 9.51 1.21
C ASP A 132 27.16 8.05 0.70
N LYS A 133 26.33 7.77 -0.33
CA LYS A 133 26.13 6.42 -0.87
C LYS A 133 26.85 6.22 -2.18
N ASN A 134 27.43 5.03 -2.33
CA ASN A 134 28.13 4.60 -3.53
C ASN A 134 27.62 3.22 -3.92
N LEU A 135 27.36 3.03 -5.20
CA LEU A 135 26.94 1.74 -5.77
C LEU A 135 27.80 1.43 -6.98
N VAL A 136 28.44 0.26 -6.98
CA VAL A 136 29.18 -0.26 -8.12
C VAL A 136 28.31 -1.26 -8.88
N LEU A 137 28.12 -0.99 -10.17
CA LEU A 137 27.39 -1.85 -11.09
C LEU A 137 28.39 -2.55 -12.03
N GLY A 138 28.41 -3.88 -11.97
CA GLY A 138 29.15 -4.70 -12.93
C GLY A 138 28.50 -4.73 -14.32
N GLN A 139 29.15 -5.41 -15.27
CA GLN A 139 28.73 -5.41 -16.68
C GLN A 139 27.31 -5.97 -16.90
N GLU A 140 26.91 -6.99 -16.13
CA GLU A 140 25.58 -7.60 -16.23
C GLU A 140 24.44 -6.68 -15.77
N ALA A 141 24.74 -5.65 -14.96
CA ALA A 141 23.74 -4.72 -14.44
C ALA A 141 22.98 -4.01 -15.56
N ARG A 142 23.64 -3.72 -16.69
CA ARG A 142 23.00 -3.11 -17.87
C ARG A 142 21.94 -4.03 -18.46
N LYS A 143 22.28 -5.28 -18.68
CA LYS A 143 21.40 -6.28 -19.31
C LYS A 143 20.18 -6.50 -18.41
N LYS A 144 20.42 -6.68 -17.11
CA LYS A 144 19.41 -6.77 -16.06
C LYS A 144 18.47 -5.56 -16.04
N LEU A 145 19.03 -4.34 -15.98
CA LEU A 145 18.24 -3.11 -15.95
C LEU A 145 17.43 -2.89 -17.24
N LYS A 146 18.01 -3.11 -18.43
CA LYS A 146 17.28 -2.99 -19.69
C LYS A 146 16.14 -4.01 -19.79
N HIS A 147 16.37 -5.24 -19.36
CA HIS A 147 15.34 -6.26 -19.29
C HIS A 147 14.21 -5.84 -18.33
N ALA A 148 14.55 -5.41 -17.11
CA ALA A 148 13.58 -4.95 -16.12
C ALA A 148 12.75 -3.74 -16.59
N LEU A 149 13.36 -2.80 -17.31
CA LEU A 149 12.68 -1.66 -17.94
C LEU A 149 11.75 -2.09 -19.07
N SER A 150 12.13 -3.10 -19.85
CA SER A 150 11.26 -3.69 -20.87
C SER A 150 10.04 -4.37 -20.24
N GLU A 151 10.24 -5.17 -19.20
CA GLU A 151 9.13 -5.77 -18.43
C GLU A 151 8.23 -4.69 -17.79
N ALA A 152 8.81 -3.60 -17.29
CA ALA A 152 8.05 -2.47 -16.75
C ALA A 152 7.17 -1.79 -17.82
N LYS A 153 7.64 -1.70 -19.07
CA LYS A 153 6.83 -1.20 -20.19
C LYS A 153 5.61 -2.09 -20.44
N MET A 154 5.80 -3.41 -20.43
CA MET A 154 4.71 -4.39 -20.59
C MET A 154 3.73 -4.32 -19.41
N ALA A 155 4.26 -4.27 -18.18
CA ALA A 155 3.48 -4.09 -16.96
C ALA A 155 2.58 -2.86 -17.04
N LYS A 156 3.13 -1.72 -17.49
CA LYS A 156 2.36 -0.48 -17.63
C LYS A 156 1.18 -0.64 -18.58
N ALA A 157 1.41 -1.21 -19.77
CA ALA A 157 0.36 -1.43 -20.75
C ALA A 157 -0.74 -2.36 -20.21
N TRP A 158 -0.32 -3.46 -19.58
CA TRP A 158 -1.22 -4.43 -18.96
C TRP A 158 -2.07 -3.82 -17.85
N TYR A 159 -1.45 -3.08 -16.93
CA TYR A 159 -2.14 -2.44 -15.81
C TYR A 159 -3.11 -1.35 -16.27
N TRP A 160 -2.76 -0.56 -17.28
CA TRP A 160 -3.71 0.38 -17.89
C TRP A 160 -4.95 -0.35 -18.41
N LYS A 161 -4.78 -1.49 -19.08
CA LYS A 161 -5.92 -2.29 -19.55
C LYS A 161 -6.74 -2.90 -18.43
N LEU A 162 -6.11 -3.31 -17.32
CA LEU A 162 -6.86 -3.78 -16.14
C LEU A 162 -7.73 -2.68 -15.51
N LEU A 163 -7.28 -1.42 -15.50
CA LEU A 163 -8.07 -0.29 -14.97
C LEU A 163 -9.30 0.03 -15.82
N GLU A 164 -9.19 -0.15 -17.13
CA GLU A 164 -10.24 0.14 -18.11
C GLU A 164 -11.26 -0.99 -18.26
N SER A 165 -10.83 -2.23 -18.05
CA SER A 165 -11.59 -3.41 -18.48
C SER A 165 -12.43 -4.04 -17.36
N GLU A 166 -13.59 -4.56 -17.73
CA GLU A 166 -14.45 -5.41 -16.88
C GLU A 166 -14.06 -6.90 -16.99
N LYS A 167 -13.27 -7.26 -18.01
CA LYS A 167 -12.80 -8.63 -18.28
C LYS A 167 -11.29 -8.65 -18.38
N VAL A 168 -10.69 -9.80 -18.02
CA VAL A 168 -9.25 -9.99 -18.10
C VAL A 168 -8.82 -9.81 -19.57
N PRO A 169 -7.90 -8.89 -19.88
CA PRO A 169 -7.44 -8.67 -21.24
C PRO A 169 -6.78 -9.93 -21.81
N GLU A 170 -6.90 -10.14 -23.12
CA GLU A 170 -6.13 -11.17 -23.81
C GLU A 170 -4.64 -10.80 -23.82
N GLU A 171 -3.76 -11.78 -23.64
CA GLU A 171 -2.32 -11.53 -23.64
C GLU A 171 -1.75 -11.49 -25.07
N THR A 172 -0.98 -10.45 -25.36
CA THR A 172 -0.12 -10.34 -26.55
C THR A 172 1.33 -10.11 -26.13
N PRO A 173 2.33 -10.21 -27.04
CA PRO A 173 3.71 -9.90 -26.72
C PRO A 173 3.92 -8.50 -26.13
N GLU A 174 3.12 -7.52 -26.56
CA GLU A 174 3.15 -6.11 -26.12
C GLU A 174 2.21 -5.80 -24.96
N LEU A 175 1.19 -6.64 -24.74
CA LEU A 175 0.17 -6.49 -23.71
C LEU A 175 0.06 -7.79 -22.91
N ARG A 176 0.92 -7.93 -21.90
CA ARG A 176 0.92 -9.12 -21.04
C ARG A 176 1.28 -8.77 -19.62
N ARG A 177 0.90 -9.67 -18.72
CA ARG A 177 1.43 -9.66 -17.36
C ARG A 177 2.97 -9.66 -17.39
N PRO A 178 3.59 -8.81 -16.56
CA PRO A 178 5.04 -8.79 -16.46
C PRO A 178 5.56 -10.03 -15.75
N VAL A 179 6.79 -10.41 -16.09
CA VAL A 179 7.54 -11.39 -15.31
C VAL A 179 8.21 -10.66 -14.16
N GLY A 180 7.94 -11.11 -12.93
CA GLY A 180 8.44 -10.46 -11.72
C GLY A 180 8.74 -11.46 -10.62
N THR A 181 9.42 -10.98 -9.58
CA THR A 181 9.83 -11.85 -8.45
C THR A 181 8.90 -11.71 -7.25
N ALA A 182 8.18 -10.59 -7.13
CA ALA A 182 7.21 -10.37 -6.06
C ALA A 182 6.17 -9.35 -6.51
N THR A 183 4.93 -9.58 -6.10
CA THR A 183 3.87 -8.56 -6.13
C THR A 183 3.78 -7.90 -4.76
N TYR A 184 3.50 -6.60 -4.74
CA TYR A 184 3.26 -5.80 -3.55
C TYR A 184 1.87 -5.22 -3.66
N ALA A 185 1.14 -5.22 -2.55
CA ALA A 185 -0.17 -4.60 -2.47
C ALA A 185 -0.24 -3.70 -1.24
N GLU A 186 -0.90 -2.57 -1.41
CA GLU A 186 -1.26 -1.64 -0.37
C GLU A 186 -2.72 -1.23 -0.55
N TYR A 187 -3.46 -1.18 0.54
CA TYR A 187 -4.84 -0.70 0.55
C TYR A 187 -5.06 0.13 1.81
N ASP A 188 -5.46 1.39 1.65
CA ASP A 188 -5.97 2.19 2.75
C ASP A 188 -7.49 2.10 2.74
N GLY A 189 -8.04 1.35 3.71
CA GLY A 189 -9.49 1.26 3.92
C GLY A 189 -10.06 2.49 4.60
N GLY A 190 -9.21 3.33 5.20
CA GLY A 190 -9.59 4.54 5.90
C GLY A 190 -9.47 4.42 7.41
N SER A 191 -10.11 5.36 8.12
CA SER A 191 -10.02 5.45 9.57
C SER A 191 -11.29 5.96 10.24
N VAL A 192 -11.44 5.64 11.53
CA VAL A 192 -12.46 6.18 12.43
C VAL A 192 -11.75 6.92 13.55
N ARG A 193 -12.04 8.22 13.72
CA ARG A 193 -11.38 9.08 14.72
C ARG A 193 -12.41 9.66 15.68
N VAL A 194 -12.24 9.38 16.97
CA VAL A 194 -13.20 9.75 18.01
C VAL A 194 -12.44 10.23 19.25
N GLY A 195 -12.66 11.48 19.65
CA GLY A 195 -11.97 12.08 20.80
C GLY A 195 -10.46 12.04 20.62
N GLY A 196 -9.75 11.47 21.59
CA GLY A 196 -8.29 11.34 21.55
C GLY A 196 -7.75 10.10 20.85
N LEU A 197 -8.61 9.23 20.30
CA LEU A 197 -8.21 7.97 19.68
C LEU A 197 -8.68 7.88 18.21
N GLY A 198 -7.95 7.14 17.39
CA GLY A 198 -8.31 6.83 16.02
C GLY A 198 -7.93 5.42 15.64
N PHE A 199 -8.72 4.75 14.82
CA PHE A 199 -8.42 3.45 14.24
C PHE A 199 -8.21 3.58 12.75
N ARG A 200 -7.04 3.19 12.25
CA ARG A 200 -6.76 3.08 10.82
C ARG A 200 -6.74 1.62 10.40
N PHE A 201 -7.38 1.34 9.27
CA PHE A 201 -7.52 0.02 8.68
C PHE A 201 -6.79 0.01 7.35
N ALA A 202 -5.76 -0.82 7.25
CA ALA A 202 -4.97 -0.93 6.03
C ALA A 202 -4.61 -2.38 5.72
N LEU A 203 -4.26 -2.64 4.48
CA LEU A 203 -3.58 -3.85 4.06
C LEU A 203 -2.22 -3.47 3.49
N ARG A 204 -1.22 -4.28 3.78
CA ARG A 204 0.09 -4.16 3.14
C ARG A 204 0.81 -5.49 3.14
N GLY A 205 1.60 -5.72 2.11
CA GLY A 205 2.48 -6.88 2.08
C GLY A 205 2.85 -7.28 0.67
N TYR A 206 3.48 -8.45 0.58
CA TYR A 206 3.99 -9.02 -0.65
C TYR A 206 3.39 -10.41 -0.86
N SER A 207 3.52 -10.93 -2.07
CA SER A 207 3.18 -12.33 -2.40
C SER A 207 4.18 -13.38 -1.90
N THR A 208 5.11 -12.99 -1.02
CA THR A 208 6.20 -13.85 -0.52
C THR A 208 5.86 -14.38 0.88
N GLU A 209 6.25 -15.60 1.19
CA GLU A 209 6.03 -16.21 2.53
C GLU A 209 6.62 -15.39 3.67
N GLU A 210 7.78 -14.75 3.47
CA GLU A 210 8.43 -13.92 4.50
C GLU A 210 7.62 -12.67 4.87
N ARG A 211 6.81 -12.16 3.94
CA ARG A 211 6.04 -10.91 4.11
C ARG A 211 4.72 -11.01 3.38
N PRO A 212 3.82 -11.91 3.80
CA PRO A 212 2.57 -12.14 3.10
C PRO A 212 1.69 -10.90 3.18
N TYR A 213 0.71 -10.80 2.27
CA TYR A 213 -0.37 -9.83 2.43
C TYR A 213 -1.03 -9.97 3.79
N ALA A 214 -0.98 -8.90 4.57
CA ALA A 214 -1.49 -8.85 5.93
C ALA A 214 -2.42 -7.66 6.10
N PHE A 215 -3.42 -7.89 6.94
CA PHE A 215 -4.21 -6.82 7.54
C PHE A 215 -3.36 -6.12 8.61
N ASP A 216 -3.38 -4.79 8.59
CA ASP A 216 -2.68 -3.92 9.53
C ASP A 216 -3.71 -2.98 10.14
N SER A 217 -3.97 -3.15 11.43
CA SER A 217 -4.79 -2.23 12.20
C SER A 217 -3.90 -1.36 13.06
N ARG A 218 -4.08 -0.04 13.00
CA ARG A 218 -3.30 0.90 13.80
C ARG A 218 -4.21 1.71 14.70
N LEU A 219 -3.91 1.72 15.99
CA LEU A 219 -4.50 2.67 16.92
C LEU A 219 -3.63 3.93 16.92
N GLU A 220 -4.21 5.03 16.48
CA GLU A 220 -3.68 6.40 16.58
C GLU A 220 -4.15 7.00 17.91
N TYR A 221 -3.27 7.69 18.64
CA TYR A 221 -3.62 8.34 19.91
C TYR A 221 -3.08 9.77 19.99
N GLY A 222 -3.68 10.58 20.87
CA GLY A 222 -3.42 12.01 20.96
C GLY A 222 -3.90 12.80 19.73
N VAL A 223 -4.91 12.28 19.04
CA VAL A 223 -5.41 12.88 17.80
C VAL A 223 -6.12 14.20 18.10
N LYS A 224 -5.48 15.33 17.75
CA LYS A 224 -6.06 16.68 17.84
C LYS A 224 -5.82 17.43 16.54
N ASN A 225 -6.88 17.95 15.92
CA ASN A 225 -6.81 18.70 14.65
C ASN A 225 -6.00 18.00 13.55
N GLY A 226 -6.07 16.66 13.47
CA GLY A 226 -5.35 15.85 12.48
C GLY A 226 -3.88 15.57 12.81
N VAL A 227 -3.35 16.12 13.91
CA VAL A 227 -2.01 15.80 14.43
C VAL A 227 -2.15 14.69 15.47
N MET A 228 -1.34 13.64 15.35
CA MET A 228 -1.31 12.52 16.29
C MET A 228 -0.07 12.61 17.19
N SER A 229 -0.19 12.19 18.45
CA SER A 229 0.95 12.05 19.36
C SER A 229 1.72 10.74 19.11
N GLY A 230 1.03 9.70 18.64
CA GLY A 230 1.66 8.43 18.31
C GLY A 230 0.71 7.39 17.72
N SER A 231 1.26 6.22 17.40
CA SER A 231 0.50 5.08 16.86
C SER A 231 1.09 3.74 17.31
N LEU A 232 0.25 2.71 17.43
CA LEU A 232 0.63 1.36 17.83
C LEU A 232 -0.25 0.28 17.19
N GLY A 233 0.00 -1.00 17.46
CA GLY A 233 -0.82 -2.12 16.94
C GLY A 233 -2.22 -2.11 17.54
N GLY A 234 -3.25 -1.93 16.71
CA GLY A 234 -4.63 -1.73 17.16
C GLY A 234 -5.41 -3.01 17.46
N GLU A 235 -4.80 -4.19 17.26
CA GLU A 235 -5.52 -5.46 17.17
C GLU A 235 -6.28 -5.80 18.45
N HIS A 236 -5.65 -5.57 19.62
CA HIS A 236 -6.26 -5.93 20.89
C HIS A 236 -7.47 -5.04 21.23
N LEU A 237 -7.34 -3.72 21.13
CA LEU A 237 -8.47 -2.83 21.38
C LEU A 237 -9.57 -3.02 20.33
N LEU A 238 -9.23 -3.31 19.08
CA LEU A 238 -10.22 -3.65 18.05
C LEU A 238 -11.05 -4.87 18.44
N GLN A 239 -10.42 -5.93 18.97
CA GLN A 239 -11.15 -7.11 19.49
C GLN A 239 -12.09 -6.73 20.65
N LEU A 240 -11.64 -5.90 21.59
CA LEU A 240 -12.49 -5.43 22.69
C LEU A 240 -13.69 -4.61 22.19
N LEU A 241 -13.50 -3.77 21.18
CA LEU A 241 -14.60 -3.01 20.57
C LEU A 241 -15.60 -3.91 19.86
N ILE A 242 -15.14 -4.94 19.16
CA ILE A 242 -16.01 -5.92 18.50
C ILE A 242 -16.81 -6.71 19.53
N SER A 243 -16.15 -7.25 20.57
CA SER A 243 -16.83 -7.98 21.65
C SER A 243 -17.84 -7.08 22.38
N GLY A 244 -17.44 -5.85 22.73
CA GLY A 244 -18.33 -4.90 23.37
C GLY A 244 -19.56 -4.56 22.54
N ARG A 245 -19.40 -4.37 21.22
CA ARG A 245 -20.52 -4.15 20.30
C ARG A 245 -21.48 -5.35 20.32
N MET A 246 -20.96 -6.58 20.26
CA MET A 246 -21.80 -7.79 20.27
C MET A 246 -22.62 -7.91 21.55
N GLU A 247 -22.04 -7.59 22.70
CA GLU A 247 -22.75 -7.58 23.99
C GLU A 247 -23.84 -6.49 24.04
N LEU A 248 -23.52 -5.27 23.59
CA LEU A 248 -24.48 -4.17 23.54
C LEU A 248 -25.68 -4.47 22.61
N MET A 249 -25.44 -5.15 21.48
CA MET A 249 -26.49 -5.60 20.56
C MET A 249 -27.43 -6.65 21.18
N GLN A 250 -26.93 -7.43 22.15
CA GLN A 250 -27.72 -8.39 22.92
C GLN A 250 -28.39 -7.75 24.15
N GLY A 251 -28.28 -6.43 24.33
CA GLY A 251 -28.80 -5.71 25.48
C GLY A 251 -28.03 -5.96 26.78
N ARG A 252 -26.80 -6.49 26.69
CA ARG A 252 -25.97 -6.81 27.86
C ARG A 252 -24.93 -5.74 28.13
N PRO A 253 -24.61 -5.43 29.40
CA PRO A 253 -23.51 -4.55 29.73
C PRO A 253 -22.19 -5.19 29.33
N TYR A 254 -21.21 -4.36 28.98
CA TYR A 254 -19.85 -4.80 28.68
C TYR A 254 -18.87 -4.00 29.53
N GLU A 255 -17.99 -4.69 30.24
CA GLU A 255 -16.90 -4.03 30.94
C GLU A 255 -15.64 -4.88 30.80
N LYS A 256 -14.56 -4.21 30.40
CA LYS A 256 -13.21 -4.73 30.47
C LYS A 256 -12.40 -3.78 31.33
N GLU A 257 -12.03 -4.25 32.51
CA GLU A 257 -11.14 -3.52 33.41
C GLU A 257 -9.70 -3.46 32.86
N TRP A 258 -8.91 -2.54 33.43
CA TRP A 258 -7.49 -2.44 33.17
C TRP A 258 -6.81 -3.80 33.34
N GLY A 259 -6.33 -4.37 32.24
CA GLY A 259 -5.59 -5.63 32.23
C GLY A 259 -4.08 -5.40 32.29
N ALA A 260 -3.33 -6.50 32.48
CA ALA A 260 -1.89 -6.50 32.29
C ALA A 260 -1.55 -5.93 30.89
N ALA A 261 -0.53 -5.07 30.84
CA ALA A 261 -0.16 -4.40 29.61
C ALA A 261 0.21 -5.44 28.53
N ILE A 262 -0.62 -5.56 27.50
CA ILE A 262 -0.29 -6.35 26.32
C ILE A 262 0.51 -5.42 25.42
N LEU A 263 1.76 -5.80 25.12
CA LEU A 263 2.67 -4.97 24.30
C LEU A 263 2.93 -3.57 24.85
N GLY A 264 2.76 -3.37 26.17
CA GLY A 264 2.94 -2.07 26.80
C GLY A 264 1.73 -1.15 26.64
N GLU A 265 0.51 -1.67 26.64
CA GLU A 265 -0.71 -0.86 26.54
C GLU A 265 -1.75 -1.31 27.55
N GLU A 266 -2.34 -0.35 28.28
CA GLU A 266 -3.43 -0.62 29.21
C GLU A 266 -4.74 -0.02 28.65
N TYR A 267 -5.84 -0.77 28.78
CA TYR A 267 -7.16 -0.37 28.29
C TYR A 267 -8.24 -0.55 29.35
N LEU A 268 -9.17 0.40 29.43
CA LEU A 268 -10.45 0.28 30.12
C LEU A 268 -11.56 0.51 29.09
N VAL A 269 -12.47 -0.45 28.95
CA VAL A 269 -13.60 -0.36 28.00
C VAL A 269 -14.91 -0.59 28.74
N ARG A 270 -15.85 0.36 28.61
CA ARG A 270 -17.17 0.32 29.26
C ARG A 270 -18.29 0.55 28.27
N GLY A 271 -19.23 -0.38 28.20
CA GLY A 271 -20.43 -0.30 27.40
C GLY A 271 -21.59 0.37 28.12
N ASN A 272 -22.28 1.25 27.42
CA ASN A 272 -23.56 1.81 27.83
C ASN A 272 -24.66 1.25 26.92
N VAL A 273 -25.52 0.40 27.48
CA VAL A 273 -26.59 -0.30 26.74
C VAL A 273 -27.62 0.67 26.18
N GLU A 274 -28.10 1.62 26.98
CA GLU A 274 -29.12 2.59 26.58
C GLU A 274 -28.66 3.45 25.39
N LYS A 275 -27.41 3.92 25.43
CA LYS A 275 -26.82 4.79 24.41
C LYS A 275 -26.11 4.02 23.32
N GLN A 276 -26.09 2.69 23.38
CA GLN A 276 -25.40 1.78 22.45
C GLN A 276 -23.96 2.25 22.15
N SER A 277 -23.21 2.62 23.18
CA SER A 277 -21.89 3.24 23.03
C SER A 277 -20.82 2.59 23.89
N LEU A 278 -19.59 2.53 23.41
CA LEU A 278 -18.41 2.07 24.16
C LEU A 278 -17.52 3.26 24.53
N SER A 279 -17.28 3.44 25.82
CA SER A 279 -16.30 4.40 26.35
C SER A 279 -14.97 3.68 26.53
N VAL A 280 -13.91 4.23 25.96
CA VAL A 280 -12.56 3.71 26.04
C VAL A 280 -11.68 4.72 26.75
N ALA A 281 -10.90 4.25 27.72
CA ALA A 281 -9.73 4.93 28.22
C ALA A 281 -8.50 4.06 27.93
N MET A 282 -7.45 4.67 27.42
CA MET A 282 -6.24 4.00 26.98
C MET A 282 -5.02 4.74 27.50
N SER A 283 -4.05 3.99 28.00
CA SER A 283 -2.74 4.50 28.40
C SER A 283 -1.67 3.71 27.63
N PRO A 284 -0.92 4.35 26.72
CA PRO A 284 0.30 3.73 26.21
C PRO A 284 1.29 3.66 27.38
N ALA A 285 1.80 2.47 27.70
CA ALA A 285 2.66 2.28 28.86
C ALA A 285 3.96 3.07 28.72
N ALA A 286 4.30 3.77 29.80
CA ALA A 286 5.65 4.18 30.22
C ALA A 286 6.63 4.68 29.15
N LEU A 287 6.20 5.41 28.12
CA LEU A 287 7.18 6.10 27.27
C LEU A 287 7.88 7.24 28.02
N HIS A 288 7.26 7.88 29.02
CA HIS A 288 7.87 9.06 29.69
C HIS A 288 7.49 9.28 31.17
N GLY A 289 7.19 8.23 31.95
CA GLY A 289 6.95 8.38 33.41
C GLY A 289 5.63 9.05 33.81
N GLU A 290 4.92 9.70 32.89
CA GLU A 290 3.55 10.17 33.06
C GLU A 290 2.55 9.28 32.30
N ARG A 291 1.51 8.80 32.99
CA ARG A 291 0.39 8.06 32.40
C ARG A 291 -0.58 9.06 31.74
N GLU A 292 -0.27 9.52 30.53
CA GLU A 292 -1.26 10.25 29.74
C GLU A 292 -2.38 9.28 29.32
N ILE A 293 -3.62 9.61 29.71
CA ILE A 293 -4.79 8.80 29.41
C ILE A 293 -5.57 9.44 28.27
N TYR A 294 -5.67 8.72 27.16
CA TYR A 294 -6.49 9.10 26.04
C TYR A 294 -7.88 8.48 26.18
N LYS A 295 -8.91 9.29 25.91
CA LYS A 295 -10.31 8.87 26.05
C LYS A 295 -11.05 9.03 24.73
N ALA A 296 -11.91 8.07 24.45
CA ALA A 296 -12.83 8.11 23.31
C ALA A 296 -14.18 7.52 23.72
N ARG A 297 -15.23 7.94 23.02
CA ARG A 297 -16.56 7.36 23.18
C ARG A 297 -17.11 7.00 21.82
N PHE A 298 -16.99 5.73 21.45
CA PHE A 298 -17.47 5.19 20.19
C PHE A 298 -18.98 5.01 20.27
N THR A 299 -19.70 5.80 19.48
CA THR A 299 -21.16 5.69 19.31
C THR A 299 -21.51 4.42 18.53
N LYS A 300 -22.81 4.11 18.39
CA LYS A 300 -23.27 3.02 17.54
C LYS A 300 -22.78 3.18 16.09
N GLN A 301 -22.86 4.40 15.55
CA GLN A 301 -22.41 4.72 14.19
C GLN A 301 -20.90 4.50 14.02
N ASP A 302 -20.09 4.90 15.00
CA ASP A 302 -18.63 4.68 14.94
C ASP A 302 -18.30 3.18 14.96
N GLN A 303 -19.02 2.40 15.77
CA GLN A 303 -18.86 0.95 15.87
C GLN A 303 -19.30 0.24 14.58
N GLU A 304 -20.39 0.67 13.96
CA GLU A 304 -20.83 0.20 12.64
C GLU A 304 -19.77 0.51 11.58
N ARG A 305 -19.24 1.74 11.58
CA ARG A 305 -18.19 2.15 10.65
C ARG A 305 -16.91 1.34 10.82
N ILE A 306 -16.47 1.09 12.06
CA ILE A 306 -15.33 0.21 12.36
C ILE A 306 -15.55 -1.18 11.76
N HIS A 307 -16.76 -1.74 11.91
CA HIS A 307 -17.09 -3.06 11.38
C HIS A 307 -17.11 -3.09 9.85
N GLU A 308 -17.66 -2.06 9.21
CA GLU A 308 -17.63 -1.88 7.74
C GLU A 308 -16.20 -1.84 7.21
N LEU A 309 -15.33 -1.01 7.81
CA LEU A 309 -13.94 -0.87 7.39
C LEU A 309 -13.14 -2.18 7.57
N LEU A 310 -13.37 -2.89 8.68
CA LEU A 310 -12.78 -4.20 8.90
C LEU A 310 -13.21 -5.19 7.80
N ASN A 311 -14.51 -5.28 7.52
CA ASN A 311 -15.03 -6.20 6.50
C ASN A 311 -14.49 -5.84 5.11
N ASP A 312 -14.49 -4.56 4.74
CA ASP A 312 -13.95 -4.10 3.47
C ASP A 312 -12.46 -4.43 3.31
N CYS A 313 -11.63 -4.20 4.33
CA CYS A 313 -10.23 -4.63 4.33
C CYS A 313 -10.10 -6.16 4.21
N MET A 314 -10.91 -6.93 4.92
CA MET A 314 -10.83 -8.39 4.85
C MET A 314 -11.27 -8.93 3.47
N ASP A 315 -12.29 -8.34 2.88
CA ASP A 315 -12.75 -8.70 1.54
C ASP A 315 -11.76 -8.27 0.47
N ARG A 316 -11.11 -7.10 0.64
CA ARG A 316 -10.00 -6.69 -0.20
C ARG A 316 -8.80 -7.63 -0.08
N LEU A 317 -8.47 -8.11 1.11
CA LEU A 317 -7.40 -9.09 1.31
C LEU A 317 -7.70 -10.41 0.58
N LYS A 318 -8.92 -10.92 0.70
CA LYS A 318 -9.37 -12.12 -0.05
C LYS A 318 -9.28 -11.87 -1.55
N TRP A 319 -9.72 -10.71 -2.01
CA TRP A 319 -9.68 -10.32 -3.42
C TRP A 319 -8.24 -10.28 -3.94
N ILE A 320 -7.31 -9.65 -3.22
CA ILE A 320 -5.88 -9.57 -3.61
C ILE A 320 -5.30 -10.98 -3.75
N ARG A 321 -5.53 -11.85 -2.76
CA ARG A 321 -5.03 -13.23 -2.80
C ARG A 321 -5.60 -14.03 -3.97
N LYS A 322 -6.89 -13.87 -4.27
CA LYS A 322 -7.55 -14.55 -5.40
C LYS A 322 -7.06 -14.04 -6.76
N ASN A 323 -6.71 -12.76 -6.85
CA ASN A 323 -6.41 -12.07 -8.12
C ASN A 323 -4.93 -11.74 -8.30
N GLU A 324 -4.04 -12.24 -7.46
CA GLU A 324 -2.59 -12.00 -7.55
C GLU A 324 -2.04 -12.31 -8.95
N ALA A 325 -2.53 -13.40 -9.56
CA ALA A 325 -2.14 -13.82 -10.89
C ALA A 325 -2.50 -12.83 -11.99
N LEU A 326 -3.35 -11.83 -11.75
CA LEU A 326 -3.60 -10.75 -12.72
C LEU A 326 -2.41 -9.81 -12.85
N PHE A 327 -1.52 -9.73 -11.86
CA PHE A 327 -0.52 -8.67 -11.80
C PHE A 327 0.90 -9.09 -12.16
N CYS A 328 1.19 -10.39 -12.13
CA CYS A 328 2.52 -10.92 -12.39
C CYS A 328 2.45 -12.38 -12.85
N LYS A 329 3.35 -12.75 -13.76
CA LYS A 329 3.71 -14.15 -14.01
C LYS A 329 4.77 -14.54 -12.98
N LYS A 330 4.51 -15.57 -12.17
CA LYS A 330 5.55 -16.13 -11.30
C LYS A 330 6.64 -16.72 -12.19
N LYS A 331 7.90 -16.38 -11.89
CA LYS A 331 9.07 -16.97 -12.55
C LYS A 331 9.17 -18.46 -12.28
#